data_AF-A0A077P6W5-F1
#
_entry.id   AF-A0A077P6W5-F1
#
_cell.length_a   1.000
_cell.length_b   1.000
_cell.length_c   1.000
_cell.angle_alpha   90.00
_cell.angle_beta   90.00
_cell.angle_gamma   90.00
#
_symmetry.space_group_name_H-M   'P 1'
#
loop_
_entity.id
_entity.type
_entity.pdbx_description
1 polymer ?
#
loop_
_entity_poly.entity_id
_entity_poly.type
_entity_poly.pdbx_seq_one_letter_code
_entity_poly.pdbx_strand_id
1 'polypeptide(L)'
;MDDLTKLFPDVADALGIESVAIVEKDHYIVELLRLLQPLAFDTHQLVFAGGTALSKAGISLNRMSEDVDIKLVPVADFSQQYSRNQRKNVRKDIIQVITETIIASGMFCFDGEYPKVTRDEYRYNEIPVRYPQAYAQAPCLRPFIKLELMETDLLEAAENRDIYSLITGLTKKGEIVGAFPCATIARKADFYDAQNCCKYAEFGTGSG
;
A
#
# COMPACT_ATOMS: atom_id res chain seq x y z
N MET A 1 -18.12 10.74 -11.79
CA MET A 1 -16.89 10.50 -11.00
C MET A 1 -15.88 11.65 -11.11
N ASP A 2 -16.17 12.72 -11.88
CA ASP A 2 -15.21 13.78 -12.29
C ASP A 2 -15.13 15.03 -11.39
N ASP A 3 -15.74 15.05 -10.20
CA ASP A 3 -15.77 16.29 -9.38
C ASP A 3 -14.77 16.30 -8.22
N LEU A 4 -14.40 15.12 -7.69
CA LEU A 4 -13.45 15.02 -6.59
C LEU A 4 -12.00 15.25 -7.04
N THR A 5 -11.58 14.65 -8.15
CA THR A 5 -10.19 14.76 -8.65
C THR A 5 -9.78 16.19 -9.01
N LYS A 6 -10.77 17.06 -9.28
CA LYS A 6 -10.57 18.50 -9.52
C LYS A 6 -10.17 19.28 -8.27
N LEU A 7 -10.44 18.73 -7.08
CA LEU A 7 -10.12 19.37 -5.80
C LEU A 7 -8.70 19.03 -5.31
N PHE A 8 -7.93 18.21 -6.04
CA PHE A 8 -6.56 17.87 -5.60
C PHE A 8 -5.67 19.10 -5.39
N PRO A 9 -5.67 20.13 -6.25
CA PRO A 9 -4.90 21.34 -6.02
C PRO A 9 -5.35 22.06 -4.74
N ASP A 10 -6.66 22.28 -4.56
CA ASP A 10 -7.21 22.95 -3.38
C ASP A 10 -6.88 22.20 -2.08
N VAL A 11 -6.90 20.87 -2.11
CA VAL A 11 -6.54 20.02 -0.97
C VAL A 11 -5.04 20.10 -0.70
N ALA A 12 -4.20 20.07 -1.74
CA ALA A 12 -2.76 20.20 -1.58
C ALA A 12 -2.39 21.54 -0.94
N ASP A 13 -2.95 22.64 -1.46
CA ASP A 13 -2.73 23.99 -0.94
C ASP A 13 -3.19 24.12 0.51
N ALA A 14 -4.40 23.63 0.83
CA ALA A 14 -4.96 23.69 2.18
C ALA A 14 -4.16 22.87 3.21
N LEU A 15 -3.47 21.80 2.77
CA LEU A 15 -2.63 20.96 3.61
C LEU A 15 -1.14 21.36 3.59
N GLY A 16 -0.76 22.37 2.81
CA GLY A 16 0.63 22.79 2.62
C GLY A 16 1.50 21.73 1.94
N ILE A 17 0.90 20.91 1.07
CA ILE A 17 1.60 19.86 0.31
C ILE A 17 2.09 20.47 -1.00
N GLU A 18 3.42 20.48 -1.21
CA GLU A 18 4.04 21.14 -2.36
C GLU A 18 3.68 20.51 -3.71
N SER A 19 3.36 19.21 -3.75
CA SER A 19 3.01 18.50 -4.98
C SER A 19 1.61 17.91 -4.93
N VAL A 20 0.78 18.35 -5.88
CA VAL A 20 -0.58 17.82 -6.10
C VAL A 20 -0.56 16.32 -6.41
N ALA A 21 0.51 15.80 -7.02
CA ALA A 21 0.67 14.38 -7.31
C ALA A 21 0.67 13.50 -6.04
N ILE A 22 1.01 14.06 -4.87
CA ILE A 22 0.93 13.35 -3.59
C ILE A 22 -0.53 13.11 -3.21
N VAL A 23 -1.39 14.11 -3.37
CA VAL A 23 -2.84 14.01 -3.10
C VAL A 23 -3.51 13.09 -4.11
N GLU A 24 -3.12 13.19 -5.38
CA GLU A 24 -3.59 12.28 -6.44
C GLU A 24 -3.26 10.82 -6.09
N LYS A 25 -2.00 10.55 -5.75
CA LYS A 25 -1.55 9.20 -5.43
C LYS A 25 -2.23 8.63 -4.18
N ASP A 26 -2.37 9.43 -3.13
CA ASP A 26 -3.10 9.04 -1.92
C ASP A 26 -4.57 8.66 -2.23
N HIS A 27 -5.25 9.43 -3.08
CA HIS A 27 -6.59 9.09 -3.53
C HIS A 27 -6.63 7.70 -4.18
N TYR A 28 -5.74 7.43 -5.15
CA TYR A 28 -5.73 6.14 -5.85
C TYR A 28 -5.25 4.97 -4.99
N ILE A 29 -4.43 5.20 -3.95
CA ILE A 29 -4.14 4.18 -2.93
C ILE A 29 -5.42 3.75 -2.22
N VAL A 30 -6.27 4.70 -1.84
CA VAL A 30 -7.55 4.40 -1.18
C VAL A 30 -8.54 3.74 -2.13
N GLU A 31 -8.57 4.16 -3.40
CA GLU A 31 -9.33 3.45 -4.44
C GLU A 31 -8.88 1.99 -4.59
N LEU A 32 -7.56 1.73 -4.59
CA LEU A 32 -7.01 0.38 -4.64
C LEU A 32 -7.44 -0.43 -3.41
N LEU A 33 -7.33 0.13 -2.21
CA LEU A 33 -7.79 -0.54 -0.99
C LEU A 33 -9.29 -0.83 -1.01
N ARG A 34 -10.11 0.03 -1.63
CA ARG A 34 -11.55 -0.21 -1.79
C ARG A 34 -11.84 -1.43 -2.66
N LEU A 35 -11.04 -1.66 -3.69
CA LEU A 35 -11.15 -2.87 -4.53
C LEU A 35 -10.75 -4.14 -3.77
N LEU A 36 -9.77 -4.04 -2.86
CA LEU A 36 -9.28 -5.18 -2.08
C LEU A 36 -10.18 -5.51 -0.89
N GLN A 37 -10.86 -4.51 -0.30
CA GLN A 37 -11.67 -4.65 0.91
C GLN A 37 -12.72 -5.78 0.85
N PRO A 38 -13.50 -5.94 -0.23
CA PRO A 38 -14.53 -7.00 -0.29
C PRO A 38 -13.96 -8.38 -0.59
N LEU A 39 -12.65 -8.52 -0.89
CA LEU A 39 -12.04 -9.81 -1.18
C LEU A 39 -11.94 -10.64 0.11
N ALA A 40 -12.60 -11.79 0.09
CA ALA A 40 -12.55 -12.78 1.17
C ALA A 40 -12.05 -14.11 0.62
N PHE A 41 -11.17 -14.77 1.37
CA PHE A 41 -10.65 -16.08 1.02
C PHE A 41 -10.80 -17.01 2.23
N ASP A 42 -11.18 -18.26 1.97
CA ASP A 42 -11.38 -19.26 3.04
C ASP A 42 -10.07 -19.65 3.76
N THR A 43 -8.92 -19.36 3.14
CA THR A 43 -7.60 -19.77 3.61
C THR A 43 -6.77 -18.64 4.17
N HIS A 44 -7.04 -17.39 3.79
CA HIS A 44 -6.25 -16.23 4.18
C HIS A 44 -7.12 -15.00 4.38
N GLN A 45 -6.79 -14.20 5.40
CA GLN A 45 -7.33 -12.87 5.58
C GLN A 45 -6.36 -11.83 4.99
N LEU A 46 -6.90 -10.86 4.26
CA LEU A 46 -6.14 -9.66 3.87
C LEU A 46 -6.10 -8.69 5.04
N VAL A 47 -4.90 -8.30 5.47
CA VAL A 47 -4.70 -7.36 6.57
C VAL A 47 -3.76 -6.24 6.12
N PHE A 48 -4.22 -5.00 6.17
CA PHE A 48 -3.40 -3.85 5.82
C PHE A 48 -2.40 -3.52 6.93
N ALA A 49 -1.12 -3.45 6.59
CA ALA A 49 -0.01 -3.28 7.53
C ALA A 49 0.95 -2.15 7.14
N GLY A 50 0.57 -1.27 6.21
CA GLY A 50 1.41 -0.17 5.77
C GLY A 50 1.87 0.72 6.93
N GLY A 51 3.06 1.32 6.80
CA GLY A 51 3.71 2.20 7.80
C GLY A 51 2.90 3.45 8.21
N THR A 52 1.69 3.56 7.69
CA THR A 52 0.73 4.65 7.77
C THR A 52 -0.68 4.13 8.03
N ALA A 53 -0.87 2.96 8.68
CA ALA A 53 -2.24 2.50 8.98
C ALA A 53 -3.06 3.50 9.83
N LEU A 54 -2.44 4.54 10.43
CA LEU A 54 -3.11 5.54 11.27
C LEU A 54 -2.36 6.90 11.40
N SER A 55 -1.77 7.50 10.36
CA SER A 55 -1.28 8.89 10.48
C SER A 55 -2.42 9.92 10.40
N LYS A 56 -3.47 9.76 11.23
CA LYS A 56 -4.36 10.84 11.65
C LYS A 56 -3.82 11.36 12.98
N ALA A 57 -3.10 12.46 12.94
CA ALA A 57 -2.11 12.82 13.95
C ALA A 57 -1.25 14.01 13.52
N GLY A 58 -1.81 14.97 12.75
CA GLY A 58 -1.20 16.28 12.50
C GLY A 58 0.16 16.23 11.79
N ILE A 59 0.12 16.10 10.46
CA ILE A 59 1.20 16.30 9.48
C ILE A 59 2.61 15.97 10.00
N SER A 60 3.07 14.77 9.64
CA SER A 60 4.50 14.53 9.42
C SER A 60 4.60 13.76 8.11
N LEU A 61 4.96 14.48 7.04
CA LEU A 61 5.39 13.94 5.75
C LEU A 61 6.74 13.20 5.86
N ASN A 62 6.97 12.49 6.96
CA ASN A 62 8.17 11.68 7.14
C ASN A 62 7.91 10.29 6.59
N ARG A 63 8.22 10.17 5.29
CA ARG A 63 8.09 9.03 4.37
C ARG A 63 6.68 8.82 3.81
N MET A 64 6.36 9.61 2.78
CA MET A 64 5.81 9.16 1.49
C MET A 64 5.49 7.66 1.40
N SER A 65 4.40 7.20 1.99
CA SER A 65 3.97 5.79 1.96
C SER A 65 3.29 5.51 0.63
N GLU A 66 4.09 5.41 -0.42
CA GLU A 66 3.63 4.99 -1.76
C GLU A 66 3.36 3.48 -1.84
N ASP A 67 3.74 2.77 -0.78
CA ASP A 67 3.60 1.34 -0.60
C ASP A 67 2.26 1.02 0.06
N VAL A 68 1.61 -0.02 -0.47
CA VAL A 68 0.43 -0.65 0.11
C VAL A 68 0.85 -2.04 0.58
N ASP A 69 1.12 -2.16 1.88
CA ASP A 69 1.53 -3.43 2.47
C ASP A 69 0.30 -4.20 2.96
N ILE A 70 0.02 -5.34 2.32
CA ILE A 70 -1.03 -6.27 2.72
C ILE A 70 -0.37 -7.55 3.22
N LYS A 71 -0.70 -7.95 4.44
CA LYS A 71 -0.37 -9.26 4.98
C LYS A 71 -1.46 -10.25 4.58
N LEU A 72 -1.02 -11.40 4.06
CA LEU A 72 -1.85 -12.56 3.81
C LEU A 72 -1.78 -13.43 5.05
N VAL A 73 -2.75 -13.29 5.96
CA VAL A 73 -2.73 -14.00 7.24
C VAL A 73 -3.42 -15.34 7.05
N PRO A 74 -2.69 -16.47 7.10
CA PRO A 74 -3.31 -17.78 6.91
C PRO A 74 -4.27 -18.11 8.06
N VAL A 75 -5.31 -18.88 7.77
CA VAL A 75 -6.17 -19.46 8.81
C VAL A 75 -5.38 -20.46 9.67
N ALA A 76 -5.87 -20.70 10.88
CA ALA A 76 -5.29 -21.71 11.77
C ALA A 76 -5.15 -23.07 11.05
N ASP A 77 -4.03 -23.73 11.31
CA ASP A 77 -3.68 -25.05 10.76
C ASP A 77 -3.49 -25.13 9.23
N PHE A 78 -3.43 -24.00 8.51
CA PHE A 78 -3.22 -24.00 7.05
C PHE A 78 -2.00 -24.82 6.60
N SER A 79 -0.89 -24.74 7.35
CA SER A 79 0.33 -25.49 7.03
C SER A 79 0.22 -27.00 7.25
N GLN A 80 -0.64 -27.44 8.18
CA GLN A 80 -0.89 -28.83 8.50
C GLN A 80 -1.93 -29.45 7.57
N GLN A 81 -2.94 -28.68 7.16
CA GLN A 81 -4.05 -29.14 6.33
C GLN A 81 -3.65 -29.34 4.86
N TYR A 82 -2.68 -28.56 4.36
CA TYR A 82 -2.32 -28.55 2.94
C TYR A 82 -0.87 -28.99 2.69
N SER A 83 -0.67 -29.81 1.67
CA SER A 83 0.67 -30.12 1.15
C SER A 83 1.36 -28.85 0.63
N ARG A 84 2.70 -28.89 0.50
CA ARG A 84 3.49 -27.77 -0.03
C ARG A 84 2.98 -27.26 -1.39
N ASN A 85 2.67 -28.18 -2.31
CA ASN A 85 2.15 -27.82 -3.64
C ASN A 85 0.75 -27.20 -3.55
N GLN A 86 -0.12 -27.70 -2.67
CA GLN A 86 -1.45 -27.11 -2.45
C GLN A 86 -1.33 -25.70 -1.89
N ARG A 87 -0.46 -25.46 -0.90
CA ARG A 87 -0.22 -24.12 -0.34
C ARG A 87 0.26 -23.13 -1.38
N LYS A 88 1.24 -23.54 -2.20
CA LYS A 88 1.73 -22.74 -3.32
C LYS A 88 0.60 -22.38 -4.30
N ASN A 89 -0.27 -23.33 -4.63
CA ASN A 89 -1.40 -23.10 -5.53
C ASN A 89 -2.43 -22.15 -4.92
N VAL A 90 -2.80 -22.35 -3.65
CA VAL A 90 -3.71 -21.44 -2.92
C VAL A 90 -3.19 -20.00 -2.95
N ARG A 91 -1.91 -19.79 -2.64
CA ARG A 91 -1.31 -18.44 -2.70
C ARG A 91 -1.36 -17.89 -4.11
N LYS A 92 -0.98 -18.68 -5.12
CA LYS A 92 -1.04 -18.26 -6.52
C LYS A 92 -2.46 -17.83 -6.91
N ASP A 93 -3.48 -18.57 -6.49
CA ASP A 93 -4.88 -18.29 -6.79
C ASP A 93 -5.33 -16.98 -6.11
N ILE A 94 -4.93 -16.73 -4.85
CA ILE A 94 -5.16 -15.45 -4.16
C ILE A 94 -4.55 -14.29 -4.95
N ILE A 95 -3.27 -14.41 -5.33
CA ILE A 95 -2.58 -13.36 -6.11
C ILE A 95 -3.29 -13.14 -7.46
N GLN A 96 -3.75 -14.21 -8.10
CA GLN A 96 -4.49 -14.13 -9.35
C GLN A 96 -5.80 -13.35 -9.18
N VAL A 97 -6.63 -13.71 -8.20
CA VAL A 97 -7.90 -13.02 -7.90
C VAL A 97 -7.66 -11.53 -7.61
N ILE A 98 -6.65 -11.20 -6.81
CA ILE A 98 -6.28 -9.81 -6.53
C ILE A 98 -5.94 -9.08 -7.84
N THR A 99 -5.07 -9.67 -8.67
CA THR A 99 -4.65 -9.03 -9.94
C THR A 99 -5.79 -8.88 -10.94
N GLU A 100 -6.67 -9.87 -11.04
CA GLU A 100 -7.85 -9.83 -11.91
C GLU A 100 -8.85 -8.78 -11.44
N THR A 101 -9.07 -8.67 -10.12
CA THR A 101 -9.93 -7.62 -9.54
C THR A 101 -9.42 -6.22 -9.85
N ILE A 102 -8.11 -6.00 -9.71
CA ILE A 102 -7.47 -4.72 -10.03
C ILE A 102 -7.65 -4.38 -11.52
N ILE A 103 -7.39 -5.32 -12.42
CA ILE A 103 -7.56 -5.11 -13.88
C ILE A 103 -9.03 -4.88 -14.24
N ALA A 104 -9.94 -5.69 -13.69
CA ALA A 104 -11.38 -5.63 -13.98
C ALA A 104 -12.01 -4.30 -13.58
N SER A 105 -11.41 -3.56 -12.64
CA SER A 105 -11.85 -2.21 -12.30
C SER A 105 -11.77 -1.22 -13.47
N GLY A 106 -10.88 -1.47 -14.45
CA GLY A 106 -10.57 -0.53 -15.54
C GLY A 106 -9.84 0.75 -15.10
N MET A 107 -9.64 0.97 -13.80
CA MET A 107 -8.96 2.15 -13.25
C MET A 107 -7.45 1.95 -13.18
N PHE A 108 -7.01 0.72 -12.99
CA PHE A 108 -5.60 0.37 -12.77
C PHE A 108 -5.09 -0.56 -13.87
N CYS A 109 -3.78 -0.53 -14.10
CA CYS A 109 -3.12 -1.49 -14.98
C CYS A 109 -1.75 -1.91 -14.44
N PHE A 110 -1.20 -2.98 -15.02
CA PHE A 110 0.16 -3.43 -14.75
C PHE A 110 1.05 -3.09 -15.93
N ASP A 111 2.27 -2.66 -15.64
CA ASP A 111 3.24 -2.24 -16.64
C ASP A 111 4.27 -3.34 -16.90
N GLY A 112 4.71 -3.47 -18.15
CA GLY A 112 5.83 -4.33 -18.52
C GLY A 112 7.19 -3.73 -18.15
N GLU A 113 7.29 -2.41 -17.99
CA GLU A 113 8.51 -1.72 -17.56
C GLU A 113 8.88 -2.05 -16.11
N TYR A 114 7.87 -2.26 -15.27
CA TYR A 114 8.01 -2.60 -13.85
C TYR A 114 7.31 -3.94 -13.58
N PRO A 115 7.97 -5.08 -13.89
CA PRO A 115 7.34 -6.38 -13.77
C PRO A 115 7.10 -6.74 -12.31
N LYS A 116 5.99 -7.47 -12.07
CA LYS A 116 5.73 -8.05 -10.74
C LYS A 116 6.85 -8.99 -10.32
N VAL A 117 7.20 -8.96 -9.04
CA VAL A 117 8.20 -9.84 -8.44
C VAL A 117 7.49 -10.81 -7.52
N THR A 118 7.58 -12.10 -7.81
CA THR A 118 7.07 -13.18 -6.96
C THR A 118 8.22 -14.00 -6.41
N ARG A 119 8.23 -14.24 -5.10
CA ARG A 119 9.27 -15.00 -4.40
C ARG A 119 8.65 -15.98 -3.41
N ASP A 120 9.49 -16.91 -2.97
CA ASP A 120 9.18 -17.86 -1.89
C ASP A 120 7.82 -18.54 -2.05
N GLU A 121 7.60 -19.18 -3.21
CA GLU A 121 6.35 -19.90 -3.49
C GLU A 121 5.08 -19.05 -3.32
N TYR A 122 5.14 -17.80 -3.79
CA TYR A 122 4.07 -16.80 -3.69
C TYR A 122 3.82 -16.30 -2.26
N ARG A 123 4.69 -16.58 -1.29
CA ARG A 123 4.63 -15.97 0.05
C ARG A 123 4.98 -14.50 0.04
N TYR A 124 5.76 -14.05 -0.94
CA TYR A 124 6.05 -12.64 -1.14
C TYR A 124 5.75 -12.25 -2.59
N ASN A 125 4.97 -11.18 -2.77
CA ASN A 125 4.72 -10.58 -4.06
C ASN A 125 4.83 -9.06 -3.96
N GLU A 126 5.50 -8.47 -4.94
CA GLU A 126 5.60 -7.04 -5.12
C GLU A 126 5.03 -6.72 -6.51
N ILE A 127 3.96 -5.94 -6.53
CA ILE A 127 3.16 -5.67 -7.72
C ILE A 127 3.12 -4.16 -7.93
N PRO A 128 3.86 -3.63 -8.91
CA PRO A 128 3.71 -2.25 -9.36
C PRO A 128 2.34 -2.05 -10.04
N VAL A 129 1.50 -1.19 -9.46
CA VAL A 129 0.15 -0.86 -9.96
C VAL A 129 0.15 0.55 -10.51
N ARG A 130 -0.10 0.68 -11.83
CA ARG A 130 -0.30 1.98 -12.48
C ARG A 130 -1.71 2.49 -12.20
N TYR A 131 -1.81 3.80 -12.04
CA TYR A 131 -3.04 4.53 -11.79
C TYR A 131 -3.08 5.77 -12.70
N PRO A 132 -4.25 6.40 -12.91
CA PRO A 132 -4.34 7.61 -13.72
C PRO A 132 -3.51 8.75 -13.13
N GLN A 133 -2.62 9.33 -13.93
CA GLN A 133 -1.74 10.42 -13.52
C GLN A 133 -2.01 11.66 -14.36
N ALA A 134 -2.65 12.66 -13.77
CA ALA A 134 -2.96 13.93 -14.41
C ALA A 134 -1.95 15.03 -14.07
N TYR A 135 -1.19 14.88 -12.98
CA TYR A 135 -0.26 15.89 -12.49
C TYR A 135 1.20 15.46 -12.68
N ALA A 136 2.09 16.44 -12.81
CA ALA A 136 3.52 16.20 -12.92
C ALA A 136 4.04 15.47 -11.67
N GLN A 137 4.70 14.33 -11.88
CA GLN A 137 5.25 13.53 -10.80
C GLN A 137 6.32 14.31 -10.04
N ALA A 138 6.21 14.30 -8.71
CA ALA A 138 7.29 14.82 -7.87
C ALA A 138 8.50 13.89 -7.96
N PRO A 139 9.75 14.40 -7.92
CA PRO A 139 10.95 13.56 -7.98
C PRO A 139 11.04 12.51 -6.86
N CYS A 140 10.33 12.73 -5.75
CA CYS A 140 10.26 11.81 -4.62
C CYS A 140 9.21 10.70 -4.77
N LEU A 141 8.44 10.69 -5.86
CA LEU A 141 7.38 9.71 -6.09
C LEU A 141 7.74 8.71 -7.20
N ARG A 142 7.53 7.42 -6.93
CA ARG A 142 7.43 6.37 -7.94
C ARG A 142 6.20 6.60 -8.82
N PRO A 143 6.30 6.28 -10.11
CA PRO A 143 5.20 6.50 -11.04
C PRO A 143 4.14 5.37 -10.98
N PHE A 144 4.15 4.55 -9.92
CA PHE A 144 3.19 3.48 -9.63
C PHE A 144 2.97 3.37 -8.11
N ILE A 145 1.86 2.75 -7.71
CA ILE A 145 1.65 2.28 -6.34
C ILE A 145 2.34 0.93 -6.21
N LYS A 146 3.16 0.73 -5.18
CA LYS A 146 3.75 -0.60 -4.93
C LYS A 146 2.83 -1.37 -3.99
N LEU A 147 2.15 -2.37 -4.52
CA LEU A 147 1.37 -3.30 -3.71
C LEU A 147 2.28 -4.45 -3.27
N GLU A 148 2.57 -4.52 -1.97
CA GLU A 148 3.30 -5.62 -1.36
C GLU A 148 2.31 -6.60 -0.72
N LEU A 149 2.45 -7.88 -1.02
CA LEU A 149 1.66 -8.97 -0.47
C LEU A 149 2.60 -9.97 0.21
N MET A 150 2.48 -10.13 1.51
CA MET A 150 3.36 -10.99 2.30
C MET A 150 2.58 -11.94 3.19
N GLU A 151 2.77 -13.24 3.03
CA GLU A 151 2.21 -14.25 3.93
C GLU A 151 2.95 -14.26 5.26
N THR A 152 2.23 -13.95 6.33
CA THR A 152 2.76 -13.94 7.70
C THR A 152 1.64 -14.12 8.70
N ASP A 153 1.97 -14.72 9.84
CA ASP A 153 1.12 -14.65 11.03
C ASP A 153 1.20 -13.24 11.63
N LEU A 154 0.11 -12.81 12.28
CA LEU A 154 0.10 -11.57 13.04
C LEU A 154 0.52 -11.82 14.49
N LEU A 155 1.26 -10.87 15.05
CA LEU A 155 1.59 -10.87 16.49
C LEU A 155 0.38 -10.53 17.36
N GLU A 156 -0.50 -9.67 16.85
CA GLU A 156 -1.72 -9.21 17.50
C GLU A 156 -2.89 -9.35 16.53
N ALA A 157 -4.11 -9.48 17.06
CA ALA A 157 -5.29 -9.54 16.23
C ALA A 157 -5.44 -8.27 15.39
N ALA A 158 -5.88 -8.42 14.13
CA ALA A 158 -6.18 -7.27 13.28
C ALA A 158 -7.34 -6.47 13.87
N GLU A 159 -7.25 -5.14 13.79
CA GLU A 159 -8.30 -4.22 14.17
C GLU A 159 -8.96 -3.64 12.92
N ASN A 160 -10.28 -3.68 12.86
CA ASN A 160 -11.00 -3.07 11.75
C ASN A 160 -10.94 -1.55 11.86
N ARG A 161 -10.48 -0.87 10.80
CA ARG A 161 -10.34 0.59 10.77
C ARG A 161 -10.90 1.18 9.48
N ASP A 162 -11.44 2.40 9.61
CA ASP A 162 -11.87 3.18 8.47
C ASP A 162 -10.68 3.90 7.83
N ILE A 163 -10.51 3.66 6.54
CA ILE A 163 -9.46 4.27 5.71
C ILE A 163 -10.11 5.27 4.75
N TYR A 164 -9.52 6.45 4.64
CA TYR A 164 -9.95 7.48 3.71
C TYR A 164 -8.77 8.30 3.23
N SER A 165 -8.91 8.91 2.06
CA SER A 165 -7.89 9.75 1.44
C SER A 165 -7.85 11.15 2.05
N LEU A 166 -6.78 11.89 1.80
CA LEU A 166 -6.60 13.29 2.19
C LEU A 166 -7.77 14.16 1.72
N ILE A 167 -8.20 13.96 0.46
CA ILE A 167 -9.36 14.68 -0.09
C ILE A 167 -10.64 14.38 0.69
N THR A 168 -10.93 13.11 0.99
CA THR A 168 -12.11 12.74 1.79
C THR A 168 -12.00 13.27 3.21
N GLY A 169 -10.79 13.22 3.79
CA GLY A 169 -10.52 13.74 5.13
C GLY A 169 -10.79 15.23 5.27
N LEU A 170 -10.36 16.03 4.29
CA LEU A 170 -10.50 17.49 4.29
C LEU A 170 -11.89 17.94 3.84
N THR A 171 -12.38 17.42 2.71
CA THR A 171 -13.63 17.88 2.10
C THR A 171 -14.88 17.22 2.67
N LYS A 172 -14.71 16.09 3.38
CA LYS A 172 -15.81 15.17 3.79
C LYS A 172 -16.63 14.62 2.62
N LYS A 173 -16.14 14.76 1.39
CA LYS A 173 -16.74 14.21 0.17
C LYS A 173 -15.92 13.01 -0.30
N GLY A 174 -16.60 12.01 -0.87
CA GLY A 174 -15.97 10.78 -1.34
C GLY A 174 -16.27 9.58 -0.44
N GLU A 175 -15.74 8.43 -0.82
CA GLU A 175 -16.04 7.16 -0.16
C GLU A 175 -14.97 6.80 0.86
N ILE A 176 -15.42 6.23 1.97
CA ILE A 176 -14.59 5.67 3.03
C ILE A 176 -14.50 4.15 2.80
N VAL A 177 -13.30 3.60 2.91
CA VAL A 177 -13.10 2.15 2.99
C VAL A 177 -13.36 1.74 4.43
N GLY A 178 -14.58 1.28 4.69
CA GLY A 178 -15.05 0.97 6.03
C GLY A 178 -14.50 -0.35 6.56
N ALA A 179 -14.14 -0.36 7.84
CA ALA A 179 -13.79 -1.58 8.60
C ALA A 179 -12.77 -2.51 7.91
N PHE A 180 -11.73 -1.94 7.28
CA PHE A 180 -10.65 -2.74 6.69
C PHE A 180 -9.79 -3.36 7.83
N PRO A 181 -9.49 -4.67 7.82
CA PRO A 181 -8.63 -5.27 8.83
C PRO A 181 -7.21 -4.68 8.77
N CYS A 182 -6.76 -4.05 9.85
CA CYS A 182 -5.45 -3.42 9.92
C CYS A 182 -4.61 -4.04 11.03
N ALA A 183 -3.32 -4.28 10.76
CA ALA A 183 -2.39 -4.71 11.80
C ALA A 183 -2.05 -3.53 12.73
N THR A 184 -2.08 -3.75 14.03
CA THR A 184 -1.62 -2.76 15.01
C THR A 184 -0.09 -2.71 14.98
N ILE A 185 0.47 -1.50 14.91
CA ILE A 185 1.91 -1.29 15.07
C ILE A 185 2.21 -1.53 16.55
N ALA A 186 2.62 -2.74 16.90
CA ALA A 186 3.40 -2.92 18.11
C ALA A 186 4.68 -2.10 17.93
N ARG A 187 4.81 -0.97 18.63
CA ARG A 187 6.11 -0.30 18.79
C ARG A 187 7.02 -1.23 19.58
N LYS A 188 7.62 -2.20 18.91
CA LYS A 188 8.71 -3.02 19.43
C LYS A 188 9.81 -3.06 18.40
N ALA A 189 10.76 -2.13 18.58
CA ALA A 189 12.16 -2.35 18.26
C ALA A 189 12.47 -3.03 16.91
N ASP A 190 12.01 -2.45 15.80
CA ASP A 190 12.77 -2.53 14.53
C ASP A 190 13.98 -1.59 14.63
N PHE A 191 14.87 -1.90 15.58
CA PHE A 191 16.20 -1.31 15.71
C PHE A 191 17.22 -2.42 15.48
N TYR A 192 17.17 -3.01 14.30
CA TYR A 192 18.40 -3.24 13.56
C TYR A 192 18.22 -2.61 12.19
N ASP A 193 19.07 -1.61 11.94
CA ASP A 193 19.39 -1.05 10.63
C ASP A 193 18.52 0.11 10.10
N ALA A 194 18.58 1.26 10.78
CA ALA A 194 18.23 2.55 10.19
C ALA A 194 19.11 3.71 10.70
N GLN A 195 20.41 3.46 10.96
CA GLN A 195 21.34 4.52 11.38
C GLN A 195 22.51 4.79 10.43
N ASN A 196 22.53 4.24 9.20
CA ASN A 196 23.71 4.39 8.33
C ASN A 196 23.47 4.87 6.89
N CYS A 197 22.26 5.30 6.49
CA CYS A 197 22.05 5.67 5.08
C CYS A 197 22.43 7.11 4.70
N CYS A 198 22.89 7.95 5.64
CA CYS A 198 23.28 9.35 5.35
C CYS A 198 24.74 9.70 5.65
N LYS A 199 25.63 8.73 5.92
CA LYS A 199 27.06 9.01 6.15
C LYS A 199 27.98 8.91 4.93
N TYR A 200 27.46 8.59 3.75
CA TYR A 200 28.27 8.44 2.53
C TYR A 200 27.88 9.42 1.40
N ALA A 201 27.63 10.68 1.73
CA ALA A 201 27.43 11.74 0.73
C ALA A 201 28.19 13.06 1.02
N GLU A 202 29.15 13.05 1.95
CA GLU A 202 30.02 14.21 2.21
C GLU A 202 31.50 13.79 2.33
N PHE A 203 32.07 13.23 1.27
CA PHE A 203 33.52 13.30 1.06
C PHE A 203 33.78 13.41 -0.44
N GLY A 204 33.72 14.65 -0.92
CA GLY A 204 33.97 14.95 -2.32
C GLY A 204 34.02 16.44 -2.57
N THR A 205 34.92 17.17 -1.92
CA THR A 205 35.59 18.36 -2.49
C THR A 205 36.76 18.82 -1.60
N GLY A 206 37.97 18.73 -2.15
CA GLY A 206 39.08 19.68 -2.02
C GLY A 206 39.72 19.94 -0.64
N SER A 207 40.98 19.52 -0.46
CA SER A 207 42.16 20.40 -0.67
C SER A 207 43.45 19.70 -0.23
N GLY A 208 44.42 19.69 -1.14
CA GLY A 208 45.78 19.18 -0.99
C GLY A 208 46.50 19.32 -2.32
#